data_AF-A0AAD5WZ71-F1
#
_entry.id   AF-A0AAD5WZ71-F1
#
_cell.length_a   1.000
_cell.length_b   1.000
_cell.length_c   1.000
_cell.angle_alpha   90.00
_cell.angle_beta   90.00
_cell.angle_gamma   90.00
#
_symmetry.space_group_name_H-M   'P 1'
#
loop_
_entity.id
_entity.type
_entity.pdbx_description
1 polymer ?
#
loop_
_entity_poly.entity_id
_entity_poly.type
_entity_poly.pdbx_seq_one_letter_code
_entity_poly.pdbx_strand_id
1 'polypeptide(L)'
;MTFQRMLVRAAVSIMDRNLIQHLGKFSFAVLRDGSISSAGPVKGTQDDFALFGRSQSHLKRLAGFLGEVVKTKTGRAPPIVLAALNDDLGSFLVVGCSGVGRGGDVRKNTFGLAFQYAAEKTGARVKHEGFDTSVLEIQRDDLGSFLVELQGFRMGR
;
A
#
# COMPACT_ATOMS: atom_id res chain seq x y z
N MET A 1 18.62 -3.54 13.85
CA MET A 1 19.29 -3.41 12.53
C MET A 1 18.61 -4.20 11.41
N THR A 2 17.83 -5.26 11.68
CA THR A 2 17.26 -6.16 10.63
C THR A 2 16.11 -5.55 9.83
N PHE A 3 15.13 -4.89 10.48
CA PHE A 3 13.94 -4.36 9.80
C PHE A 3 14.23 -3.26 8.77
N GLN A 4 15.13 -2.32 9.07
CA GLN A 4 15.51 -1.27 8.11
C GLN A 4 16.11 -1.86 6.84
N ARG A 5 16.90 -2.93 6.95
CA ARG A 5 17.45 -3.62 5.79
C ARG A 5 16.36 -4.31 4.96
N MET A 6 15.37 -4.95 5.61
CA MET A 6 14.21 -5.53 4.94
C MET A 6 13.37 -4.46 4.23
N LEU A 7 13.12 -3.33 4.91
CA LEU A 7 12.38 -2.18 4.37
C LEU A 7 13.02 -1.64 3.08
N VAL A 8 14.33 -1.39 3.11
CA VAL A 8 15.07 -0.88 1.94
C VAL A 8 15.07 -1.91 0.81
N ARG A 9 15.32 -3.19 1.11
CA ARG A 9 15.28 -4.26 0.10
C ARG A 9 13.92 -4.38 -0.58
N ALA A 10 12.85 -4.36 0.20
CA ALA A 10 11.48 -4.41 -0.32
C ALA A 10 11.20 -3.19 -1.20
N ALA A 11 11.55 -1.99 -0.75
CA ALA A 11 11.36 -0.77 -1.53
C ALA A 11 12.15 -0.76 -2.84
N VAL A 12 13.40 -1.23 -2.83
CA VAL A 12 14.22 -1.37 -4.04
C VAL A 12 13.58 -2.36 -5.01
N SER A 13 13.13 -3.52 -4.52
CA SER A 13 12.44 -4.52 -5.35
C SER A 13 11.15 -3.99 -5.98
N ILE A 14 10.35 -3.23 -5.21
CA ILE A 14 9.12 -2.59 -5.70
C ILE A 14 9.42 -1.59 -6.82
N MET A 15 10.50 -0.82 -6.69
CA MET A 15 10.92 0.14 -7.72
C MET A 15 11.50 -0.53 -8.96
N ASP A 16 12.37 -1.51 -8.79
CA ASP A 16 13.08 -2.20 -9.88
C ASP A 16 12.08 -2.90 -10.83
N ARG A 17 11.02 -3.48 -10.25
CA ARG A 17 9.94 -4.14 -10.97
C ARG A 17 8.85 -3.20 -11.47
N ASN A 18 8.97 -1.90 -11.20
CA ASN A 18 7.97 -0.90 -11.53
C ASN A 18 6.54 -1.28 -11.07
N LEU A 19 6.43 -1.84 -9.85
CA LEU A 19 5.14 -2.31 -9.30
C LEU A 19 4.21 -1.16 -8.90
N ILE A 20 4.73 0.07 -8.85
CA ILE A 20 3.97 1.27 -8.54
C ILE A 20 3.22 1.71 -9.81
N GLN A 21 1.90 1.51 -9.80
CA GLN A 21 1.00 1.96 -10.85
C GLN A 21 0.43 3.34 -10.49
N HIS A 22 0.49 4.27 -11.42
CA HIS A 22 -0.12 5.59 -11.25
C HIS A 22 -1.57 5.58 -11.71
N LEU A 23 -2.51 5.65 -10.77
CA LEU A 23 -3.95 5.63 -11.02
C LEU A 23 -4.54 7.05 -11.10
N GLY A 24 -3.78 7.98 -11.69
CA GLY A 24 -4.13 9.40 -11.83
C GLY A 24 -4.09 10.18 -10.51
N LYS A 25 -4.98 9.86 -9.56
CA LYS A 25 -5.14 10.59 -8.29
C LYS A 25 -4.22 10.09 -7.17
N PHE A 26 -3.87 8.81 -7.21
CA PHE A 26 -2.97 8.16 -6.26
C PHE A 26 -2.11 7.12 -7.00
N SER A 27 -1.02 6.72 -6.35
CA SER A 27 -0.18 5.61 -6.80
C SER A 27 -0.55 4.36 -6.00
N PHE A 28 -0.52 3.20 -6.63
CA PHE A 28 -0.89 1.95 -6.01
C PHE A 28 0.15 0.86 -6.27
N ALA A 29 0.41 0.01 -5.29
CA ALA A 29 1.20 -1.21 -5.49
C ALA A 29 0.62 -2.38 -4.70
N VAL A 30 0.68 -3.57 -5.30
CA VAL A 30 0.30 -4.84 -4.66
C VAL A 30 1.56 -5.65 -4.38
N LEU A 31 1.71 -6.09 -3.14
CA LEU A 31 2.77 -6.98 -2.70
C LEU A 31 2.17 -8.37 -2.55
N ARG A 32 2.66 -9.32 -3.34
CA ARG A 32 2.28 -10.73 -3.28
C ARG A 32 3.53 -11.57 -3.08
N ASP A 33 3.40 -12.62 -2.25
CA ASP A 33 4.42 -13.64 -2.16
C ASP A 33 4.60 -14.28 -3.55
N GLY A 34 5.84 -14.30 -4.05
CA GLY A 34 6.16 -14.75 -5.41
C GLY A 34 6.16 -13.69 -6.53
N SER A 35 5.81 -12.42 -6.28
CA SER A 35 5.98 -11.33 -7.28
C SER A 35 7.45 -11.01 -7.62
N ILE A 36 8.39 -11.78 -7.03
CA ILE A 36 9.82 -11.51 -6.93
C ILE A 36 10.68 -12.52 -7.72
N SER A 37 10.07 -13.50 -8.39
CA SER A 37 10.83 -14.65 -8.91
C SER A 37 11.04 -14.58 -10.43
N SER A 38 12.02 -13.79 -10.88
CA SER A 38 12.72 -14.04 -12.16
C SER A 38 14.18 -14.45 -11.97
N ALA A 39 14.71 -14.32 -10.75
CA ALA A 39 16.10 -14.63 -10.40
C ALA A 39 16.18 -15.56 -9.19
N GLY A 40 15.44 -16.68 -9.21
CA GLY A 40 15.51 -17.73 -8.18
C GLY A 40 15.15 -17.28 -6.74
N PRO A 41 15.01 -18.22 -5.80
CA PRO A 41 14.75 -17.90 -4.40
C PRO A 41 16.04 -17.35 -3.76
N VAL A 42 16.12 -16.03 -3.57
CA VAL A 42 17.07 -15.46 -2.60
C VAL A 42 16.53 -15.79 -1.21
N LYS A 43 17.19 -16.73 -0.52
CA LYS A 43 16.85 -17.13 0.86
C LYS A 43 16.62 -15.88 1.74
N GLY A 44 15.40 -15.73 2.25
CA GLY A 44 14.97 -14.62 3.12
C GLY A 44 14.10 -13.54 2.48
N THR A 45 13.88 -13.54 1.15
CA THR A 45 13.05 -12.50 0.49
C THR A 45 11.56 -12.84 0.42
N GLN A 46 11.17 -14.11 0.47
CA GLN A 46 9.74 -14.49 0.58
C GLN A 46 9.15 -14.07 1.93
N ASP A 47 9.89 -14.29 3.02
CA ASP A 47 9.46 -13.94 4.37
C ASP A 47 9.28 -12.42 4.54
N ASP A 48 10.11 -11.61 3.87
CA ASP A 48 10.09 -10.15 3.98
C ASP A 48 8.71 -9.57 3.57
N PHE A 49 8.06 -10.12 2.54
CA PHE A 49 6.76 -9.62 2.06
C PHE A 49 5.57 -10.15 2.87
N ALA A 50 5.65 -11.41 3.31
CA ALA A 50 4.68 -11.98 4.24
C ALA A 50 4.60 -11.16 5.55
N LEU A 51 5.74 -10.64 6.03
CA LEU A 51 5.78 -9.76 7.20
C LEU A 51 5.01 -8.44 7.03
N PHE A 52 4.93 -7.90 5.81
CA PHE A 52 4.15 -6.70 5.53
C PHE A 52 2.65 -6.97 5.47
N GLY A 53 2.23 -8.16 5.02
CA GLY A 53 0.82 -8.59 5.05
C GLY A 53 0.30 -8.86 6.47
N ARG A 54 1.18 -9.24 7.39
CA ARG A 54 0.83 -9.56 8.79
C ARG A 54 0.88 -8.37 9.75
N SER A 55 1.47 -7.23 9.36
CA SER A 55 1.69 -6.09 10.27
C SER A 55 1.43 -4.73 9.63
N GLN A 56 0.41 -4.05 10.16
CA GLN A 56 0.02 -2.70 9.76
C GLN A 56 1.14 -1.67 9.91
N SER A 57 1.92 -1.76 11.00
CA SER A 57 3.01 -0.81 11.26
C SER A 57 4.17 -0.98 10.28
N HIS A 58 4.49 -2.22 9.90
CA HIS A 58 5.51 -2.50 8.90
C HIS A 58 5.09 -1.98 7.51
N LEU A 59 3.84 -2.27 7.10
CA LEU A 59 3.32 -1.83 5.81
C LEU A 59 3.20 -0.29 5.73
N LYS A 60 2.73 0.35 6.80
CA LYS A 60 2.66 1.82 6.88
C LYS A 60 4.04 2.47 6.80
N ARG A 61 5.05 1.87 7.44
CA ARG A 61 6.44 2.35 7.35
C ARG A 61 7.01 2.19 5.94
N LEU A 62 6.66 1.12 5.24
CA LEU A 62 7.01 0.91 3.83
C LEU A 62 6.32 1.92 2.91
N ALA A 63 5.03 2.19 3.11
CA ALA A 63 4.28 3.20 2.36
C ALA A 63 4.88 4.61 2.53
N GLY A 64 5.20 4.99 3.76
CA GLY A 64 5.88 6.27 4.03
C GLY A 64 7.25 6.37 3.37
N PHE A 65 8.05 5.30 3.46
CA PHE A 65 9.37 5.25 2.82
C PHE A 65 9.27 5.36 1.29
N LEU A 66 8.35 4.64 0.66
CA LEU A 66 8.11 4.75 -0.78
C LEU A 66 7.63 6.14 -1.18
N GLY A 67 6.76 6.77 -0.37
CA GLY A 67 6.32 8.14 -0.59
C GLY A 67 7.49 9.14 -0.63
N GLU A 68 8.44 9.04 0.30
CA GLU A 68 9.64 9.87 0.30
C GLU A 68 10.55 9.57 -0.90
N VAL A 69 10.74 8.31 -1.27
CA VAL A 69 11.55 7.93 -2.43
C VAL A 69 10.95 8.46 -3.74
N VAL A 70 9.63 8.36 -3.91
CA VAL A 70 8.91 8.92 -5.08
C VAL A 70 9.02 10.44 -5.09
N LYS A 71 8.92 11.09 -3.93
CA LYS A 71 9.11 12.55 -3.78
C LYS A 71 10.51 12.99 -4.19
N THR A 72 11.55 12.26 -3.79
CA THR A 72 12.93 12.55 -4.19
C THR A 72 13.11 12.42 -5.71
N LYS A 73 12.46 11.44 -6.35
CA LYS A 73 12.58 11.22 -7.81
C LYS A 73 11.75 12.19 -8.66
N THR A 74 10.54 12.51 -8.24
CA THR A 74 9.55 13.24 -9.06
C THR A 74 9.32 14.68 -8.61
N GLY A 75 9.86 15.08 -7.46
CA GLY A 75 9.58 16.36 -6.80
C GLY A 75 8.16 16.46 -6.22
N ARG A 76 7.36 15.37 -6.28
CA ARG A 76 5.98 15.31 -5.79
C ARG A 76 5.78 14.07 -4.92
N ALA A 77 5.00 14.21 -3.85
CA ALA A 77 4.56 13.08 -3.04
C ALA A 77 3.08 12.78 -3.34
N PRO A 78 2.78 12.00 -4.40
CA PRO A 78 1.41 11.57 -4.63
C PRO A 78 0.94 10.71 -3.45
N PRO A 79 -0.36 10.73 -3.12
CA PRO A 79 -0.93 9.75 -2.19
C PRO A 79 -0.62 8.33 -2.69
N ILE A 80 -0.23 7.43 -1.78
CA ILE A 80 0.13 6.05 -2.11
C ILE A 80 -0.79 5.08 -1.36
N VAL A 81 -1.27 4.06 -2.06
CA VAL A 81 -1.99 2.93 -1.49
C VAL A 81 -1.11 1.69 -1.67
N LEU A 82 -0.80 0.99 -0.58
CA LEU A 82 -0.13 -0.30 -0.64
C LEU A 82 -1.10 -1.39 -0.18
N ALA A 83 -1.14 -2.50 -0.92
CA ALA A 83 -1.82 -3.72 -0.51
C ALA A 83 -0.79 -4.84 -0.37
N ALA A 84 -0.75 -5.54 0.77
CA ALA A 84 0.12 -6.69 0.98
C ALA A 84 -0.72 -7.93 1.27
N LEU A 85 -0.46 -9.02 0.54
CA LEU A 85 -1.16 -10.28 0.71
C LEU A 85 -0.78 -10.93 2.04
N ASN A 86 -1.78 -11.37 2.78
CA ASN A 86 -1.64 -12.28 3.89
C ASN A 86 -2.23 -13.64 3.48
N ASP A 87 -1.37 -14.54 3.02
CA ASP A 87 -1.76 -15.87 2.55
C ASP A 87 -2.43 -16.72 3.65
N ASP A 88 -2.08 -16.50 4.93
CA ASP A 88 -2.68 -17.23 6.05
C ASP A 88 -4.18 -16.89 6.22
N LEU A 89 -4.56 -15.65 5.92
CA LEU A 89 -5.92 -15.14 6.08
C LEU A 89 -6.71 -15.08 4.76
N GLY A 90 -6.05 -15.30 3.62
CA GLY A 90 -6.65 -15.12 2.30
C GLY A 90 -7.08 -13.67 2.01
N SER A 91 -6.52 -12.69 2.72
CA SER A 91 -6.90 -11.28 2.66
C SER A 91 -5.68 -10.40 2.35
N PHE A 92 -5.92 -9.20 1.84
CA PHE A 92 -4.92 -8.16 1.69
C PHE A 92 -5.03 -7.18 2.84
N LEU A 93 -3.89 -6.84 3.43
CA LEU A 93 -3.77 -5.67 4.28
C LEU A 93 -3.50 -4.45 3.40
N VAL A 94 -4.36 -3.43 3.49
CA VAL A 94 -4.33 -2.22 2.67
C VAL A 94 -4.04 -1.01 3.55
N VAL A 95 -3.05 -0.21 3.16
CA VAL A 95 -2.69 1.05 3.83
C VAL A 95 -2.68 2.19 2.82
N GLY A 96 -3.42 3.24 3.13
CA GLY A 96 -3.42 4.52 2.41
C GLY A 96 -2.59 5.56 3.12
N CYS A 97 -1.50 6.01 2.50
CA CYS A 97 -0.67 7.11 2.99
C CYS A 97 -0.85 8.35 2.11
N SER A 98 -1.45 9.39 2.69
CA SER A 98 -1.43 10.72 2.06
C SER A 98 -0.01 11.27 2.16
N GLY A 99 0.63 11.50 1.02
CA GLY A 99 2.01 12.02 0.97
C GLY A 99 2.12 13.41 1.62
N VAL A 100 3.35 13.84 1.90
CA VAL A 100 3.60 15.18 2.45
C VAL A 100 3.37 16.23 1.37
N GLY A 101 2.63 17.30 1.68
CA GLY A 101 2.38 18.42 0.79
C GLY A 101 3.67 19.13 0.34
N ARG A 102 3.55 19.93 -0.72
CA ARG A 102 4.68 20.73 -1.22
C ARG A 102 5.04 21.75 -0.14
N GLY A 103 6.31 21.81 0.29
CA GLY A 103 6.76 22.77 1.31
C GLY A 103 6.56 22.34 2.77
N GLY A 104 6.21 21.08 3.05
CA GLY A 104 6.06 20.57 4.42
C GLY A 104 4.64 20.63 4.97
N ASP A 105 3.66 21.07 4.16
CA ASP A 105 2.25 21.04 4.55
C ASP A 105 1.78 19.60 4.82
N VAL A 106 1.20 19.39 5.99
CA VAL A 106 0.59 18.11 6.35
C VAL A 106 -0.72 17.99 5.59
N ARG A 107 -0.75 17.19 4.52
CA ARG A 107 -2.01 16.82 3.86
C ARG A 107 -2.81 15.93 4.79
N LYS A 108 -4.07 16.29 5.05
CA LYS A 108 -5.00 15.41 5.77
C LYS A 108 -5.13 14.10 5.00
N ASN A 109 -5.12 12.98 5.72
CA ASN A 109 -5.30 11.68 5.10
C ASN A 109 -6.78 11.43 4.81
N THR A 110 -7.17 11.51 3.53
CA THR A 110 -8.55 11.29 3.08
C THR A 110 -8.82 9.82 2.72
N PHE A 111 -7.82 8.93 2.81
CA PHE A 111 -8.01 7.51 2.47
C PHE A 111 -9.02 6.83 3.38
N GLY A 112 -9.18 7.24 4.64
CA GLY A 112 -10.19 6.65 5.52
C GLY A 112 -11.61 6.78 4.98
N LEU A 113 -12.01 7.99 4.58
CA LEU A 113 -13.31 8.23 3.96
C LEU A 113 -13.43 7.54 2.59
N ALA A 114 -12.35 7.56 1.79
CA ALA A 114 -12.33 6.94 0.48
C ALA A 114 -12.49 5.42 0.55
N PHE A 115 -11.87 4.79 1.55
CA PHE A 115 -11.94 3.36 1.81
C PHE A 115 -13.32 2.95 2.30
N GLN A 116 -13.89 3.70 3.24
CA GLN A 116 -15.26 3.46 3.70
C GLN A 116 -16.26 3.57 2.55
N TYR A 117 -16.14 4.61 1.72
CA TYR A 117 -16.98 4.78 0.53
C TYR A 117 -16.85 3.61 -0.45
N ALA A 118 -15.62 3.21 -0.79
CA ALA A 118 -15.38 2.13 -1.73
C ALA A 118 -15.92 0.79 -1.19
N ALA A 119 -15.69 0.48 0.09
CA ALA A 119 -16.19 -0.74 0.72
C ALA A 119 -17.73 -0.81 0.73
N GLU A 120 -18.40 0.30 1.05
CA GLU A 120 -19.87 0.39 1.04
C GLU A 120 -20.43 0.22 -0.37
N LYS A 121 -19.80 0.84 -1.37
CA LYS A 121 -20.24 0.80 -2.77
C LYS A 121 -20.07 -0.57 -3.41
N THR A 122 -18.98 -1.27 -3.11
CA THR A 122 -18.70 -2.58 -3.70
C THR A 122 -19.25 -3.74 -2.88
N GLY A 123 -19.70 -3.50 -1.65
CA GLY A 123 -20.04 -4.55 -0.69
C GLY A 123 -18.82 -5.42 -0.34
N ALA A 124 -17.61 -4.87 -0.44
CA ALA A 124 -16.38 -5.62 -0.18
C ALA A 124 -16.32 -6.05 1.28
N ARG A 125 -15.89 -7.29 1.52
CA ARG A 125 -15.66 -7.80 2.88
C ARG A 125 -14.38 -7.21 3.41
N VAL A 126 -14.54 -6.11 4.15
CA VAL A 126 -13.43 -5.40 4.79
C VAL A 126 -13.48 -5.48 6.31
N LYS A 127 -12.32 -5.51 6.95
CA LYS A 127 -12.16 -5.41 8.40
C LYS A 127 -11.32 -4.18 8.72
N HIS A 128 -11.88 -3.26 9.49
CA HIS A 128 -11.15 -2.12 10.04
C HIS A 128 -10.68 -2.48 11.45
N GLU A 129 -9.45 -3.00 11.59
CA GLU A 129 -8.82 -3.20 12.91
C GLU A 129 -7.94 -2.00 13.24
N GLY A 130 -8.45 -1.11 14.09
CA GLY A 130 -7.68 0.00 14.66
C GLY A 130 -8.39 1.35 14.61
N PHE A 131 -7.76 2.34 15.24
CA PHE A 131 -8.21 3.74 15.22
C PHE A 131 -7.88 4.47 13.90
N ASP A 132 -7.02 3.87 13.06
CA ASP A 132 -6.59 4.45 11.80
C ASP A 132 -7.47 3.95 10.65
N THR A 133 -8.42 4.78 10.24
CA THR A 133 -9.34 4.47 9.13
C THR A 133 -8.65 4.33 7.78
N SER A 134 -7.40 4.81 7.65
CA SER A 134 -6.60 4.64 6.43
C SER A 134 -5.93 3.26 6.31
N VAL A 135 -6.31 2.31 7.18
CA VAL A 135 -5.87 0.92 7.15
C VAL A 135 -7.09 0.01 7.19
N LEU A 136 -7.09 -1.03 6.36
CA LEU A 136 -8.12 -2.08 6.39
C LEU A 136 -7.56 -3.40 5.89
N GLU A 137 -8.24 -4.48 6.22
CA GLU A 137 -8.06 -5.78 5.58
C GLU A 137 -9.22 -6.01 4.61
N ILE A 138 -8.94 -6.55 3.43
CA ILE A 138 -9.94 -6.85 2.40
C ILE A 138 -9.75 -8.26 1.88
N GLN A 139 -10.83 -9.00 1.64
CA GLN A 139 -10.75 -10.32 1.03
C GLN A 139 -10.10 -10.27 -0.36
N ARG A 140 -9.33 -11.32 -0.70
CA ARG A 140 -8.56 -11.39 -1.96
C ARG A 140 -9.42 -11.13 -3.20
N ASP A 141 -10.62 -11.68 -3.23
CA ASP A 141 -11.53 -11.58 -4.38
C ASP A 141 -12.16 -10.18 -4.52
N ASP A 142 -12.22 -9.42 -3.43
CA ASP A 142 -12.90 -8.13 -3.37
C ASP A 142 -11.93 -6.96 -3.67
N LEU A 143 -10.61 -7.19 -3.65
CA LEU A 143 -9.60 -6.14 -3.87
C LEU A 143 -9.75 -5.45 -5.24
N GLY A 144 -10.05 -6.22 -6.29
CA GLY A 144 -10.14 -5.69 -7.65
C GLY A 144 -11.25 -4.66 -7.81
N SER A 145 -12.48 -5.01 -7.42
CA SER A 145 -13.64 -4.12 -7.47
C SER A 145 -13.46 -2.91 -6.56
N PHE A 146 -12.92 -3.12 -5.35
CA PHE A 146 -12.60 -2.06 -4.41
C PHE A 146 -11.67 -0.99 -5.01
N LEU A 147 -10.60 -1.40 -5.70
CA LEU A 147 -9.64 -0.46 -6.31
C LEU A 147 -10.26 0.35 -7.44
N VAL A 148 -11.11 -0.28 -8.26
CA VAL A 148 -11.83 0.41 -9.34
C VAL A 148 -12.73 1.51 -8.76
N GLU A 149 -13.49 1.19 -7.72
CA GLU A 149 -14.36 2.18 -7.06
C GLU A 149 -13.54 3.30 -6.38
N LEU A 150 -12.43 2.93 -5.74
CA LEU A 150 -11.53 3.88 -5.10
C LEU A 150 -10.91 4.88 -6.10
N GLN A 151 -10.64 4.47 -7.34
CA GLN A 151 -10.19 5.38 -8.41
C GLN A 151 -11.27 6.42 -8.78
N GLY A 152 -12.54 6.02 -8.72
CA GLY A 152 -13.69 6.89 -8.92
C GLY A 152 -13.79 7.99 -7.85
N PHE A 153 -13.42 7.69 -6.61
CA PHE A 153 -13.53 8.62 -5.49
C PHE A 153 -12.76 9.92 -5.73
N ARG A 154 -13.45 11.06 -5.61
CA ARG A 154 -12.82 12.39 -5.68
C ARG A 154 -12.24 12.72 -4.31
N MET A 155 -10.94 12.49 -4.14
CA MET A 155 -10.20 13.03 -3.00
C MET A 155 -10.33 14.57 -3.03
N GLY A 156 -10.69 15.16 -1.88
CA GLY A 156 -11.07 16.56 -1.76
C GLY A 156 -10.12 17.52 -2.46
N ARG A 157 -10.70 18.56 -3.06
CA ARG A 157 -9.99 19.67 -3.70
C ARG A 157 -9.05 20.36 -2.72
#